data_AF-A0A229RWJ5-F1
#
_entry.id   AF-A0A229RWJ5-F1
#
_cell.length_a   1.000
_cell.length_b   1.000
_cell.length_c   1.000
_cell.angle_alpha   90.00
_cell.angle_beta   90.00
_cell.angle_gamma   90.00
#
_symmetry.space_group_name_H-M   'P 1'
#
loop_
_entity.id
_entity.type
_entity.pdbx_description
1 polymer ?
#
loop_
_entity_poly.entity_id
_entity_poly.type
_entity_poly.pdbx_seq_one_letter_code
_entity_poly.pdbx_strand_id
1 'polypeptide(L)'
;MAGYDVVIEKIRGTGKAATRVADGLRGAKCSATVPTGDAGMPGARCVGKLAEVKHVLQDREQGYERRLDAHAASMVKAADLYSGREDAATADLSVPVQSTGGRKPV
;
A
#
# COMPACT_ATOMS: atom_id res chain seq x y z
N MET A 1 6.43 -25.33 -13.22
CA MET A 1 5.73 -24.18 -12.63
C MET A 1 4.65 -23.77 -13.59
N ALA A 2 3.40 -23.79 -13.14
CA ALA A 2 2.28 -23.34 -13.96
C ALA A 2 2.32 -21.82 -14.08
N GLY A 3 1.76 -21.26 -15.16
CA GLY A 3 1.78 -19.82 -15.41
C GLY A 3 1.15 -18.99 -14.28
N TYR A 4 0.21 -19.57 -13.53
CA TYR A 4 -0.46 -18.93 -12.39
C TYR A 4 0.44 -18.78 -11.15
N ASP A 5 1.44 -19.65 -10.95
CA ASP A 5 2.36 -19.58 -9.80
C ASP A 5 3.10 -18.24 -9.78
N VAL A 6 3.50 -17.76 -10.96
CA VAL A 6 4.16 -16.46 -11.14
C VAL A 6 3.22 -15.30 -10.77
N VAL A 7 1.93 -15.44 -11.04
CA VAL A 7 0.92 -14.43 -10.70
C VAL A 7 0.68 -14.41 -9.19
N ILE A 8 0.60 -15.57 -8.54
CA ILE A 8 0.49 -15.69 -7.07
C ILE A 8 1.68 -15.03 -6.37
N GLU A 9 2.90 -15.25 -6.85
CA GLU A 9 4.09 -14.59 -6.30
C GLU A 9 4.07 -13.07 -6.51
N LYS A 10 3.56 -12.59 -7.65
CA LYS A 10 3.36 -11.13 -7.86
C LYS A 10 2.34 -10.56 -6.88
N ILE A 11 1.23 -11.25 -6.62
CA ILE A 11 0.22 -10.85 -5.63
C ILE A 11 0.88 -10.72 -4.25
N ARG A 12 1.66 -11.73 -3.85
CA ARG A 12 2.42 -11.72 -2.58
C ARG A 12 3.44 -10.56 -2.54
N GLY A 13 4.11 -10.30 -3.66
CA GLY A 13 5.04 -9.18 -3.83
C GLY A 13 4.38 -7.82 -3.63
N THR A 14 3.19 -7.61 -4.21
CA THR A 14 2.39 -6.39 -4.03
C THR A 14 2.02 -6.16 -2.57
N GLY A 15 1.59 -7.22 -1.86
CA GLY A 15 1.30 -7.13 -0.43
C GLY A 15 2.52 -6.68 0.39
N LYS A 16 3.68 -7.29 0.15
CA LYS A 16 4.94 -6.89 0.80
C LYS A 16 5.33 -5.44 0.49
N ALA A 17 5.16 -5.01 -0.76
CA ALA A 17 5.44 -3.63 -1.16
C ALA A 17 4.53 -2.63 -0.42
N ALA A 18 3.24 -2.93 -0.31
CA ALA A 18 2.29 -2.10 0.44
C ALA A 18 2.67 -1.98 1.92
N THR A 19 3.08 -3.08 2.58
CA THR A 19 3.60 -3.05 3.95
C THR A 19 4.82 -2.14 4.08
N ARG A 20 5.80 -2.25 3.17
CA ARG A 20 6.99 -1.37 3.21
C ARG A 20 6.65 0.11 3.06
N VAL A 21 5.65 0.44 2.24
CA VAL A 21 5.19 1.82 2.10
C VAL A 21 4.52 2.30 3.39
N ALA A 22 3.69 1.46 4.02
CA ALA A 22 3.08 1.78 5.31
C ALA A 22 4.14 2.00 6.41
N ASP A 23 5.16 1.14 6.47
CA ASP A 23 6.29 1.28 7.40
C ASP A 23 7.09 2.56 7.14
N GLY A 24 7.33 2.89 5.86
CA GLY A 24 7.99 4.14 5.46
C GLY A 24 7.21 5.38 5.89
N LEU A 25 5.88 5.35 5.75
CA LEU A 25 5.00 6.44 6.19
C LEU A 25 5.04 6.61 7.72
N ARG A 26 4.94 5.50 8.47
CA ARG A 26 5.09 5.50 9.95
C ARG A 26 6.46 5.98 10.40
N GLY A 27 7.50 5.75 9.62
CA GLY A 27 8.85 6.24 9.87
C GLY A 27 8.99 7.74 9.63
N ALA A 28 8.36 8.26 8.58
CA ALA A 28 8.44 9.67 8.19
C ALA A 28 7.79 10.61 9.20
N LYS A 29 6.65 10.21 9.82
CA LYS A 29 5.92 10.98 10.85
C LYS A 29 5.82 12.47 10.50
N CYS A 30 5.31 12.80 9.31
CA CYS A 30 5.27 14.18 8.81
C CYS A 30 4.52 15.13 9.76
N SER A 31 3.52 14.63 10.50
CA SER A 31 2.85 15.41 11.56
C SER A 31 3.78 15.86 12.69
N ALA A 32 4.88 15.16 12.95
CA ALA A 32 5.87 15.54 13.95
C ALA A 32 6.73 16.73 13.52
N THR A 33 6.75 17.08 12.23
CA THR A 33 7.49 18.27 11.74
C THR A 33 6.70 19.56 11.93
N VAL A 34 5.42 19.48 12.31
CA VAL A 34 4.61 20.67 12.60
C VAL A 34 5.00 21.22 13.98
N PRO A 35 5.54 22.45 14.06
CA PRO A 35 5.96 23.02 15.32
C PRO A 35 4.76 23.24 16.26
N THR A 36 4.97 22.95 17.54
CA THR A 36 4.03 23.32 18.60
C THR A 36 4.33 24.74 19.05
N GLY A 37 3.36 25.64 18.94
CA GLY A 37 3.48 27.00 19.49
C GLY A 37 3.00 27.05 20.93
N ASP A 38 3.61 27.93 21.73
CA ASP A 38 3.18 28.18 23.10
C ASP A 38 1.98 29.13 23.12
N ALA A 39 0.91 28.76 23.84
CA ALA A 39 -0.37 29.47 23.82
C ALA A 39 -0.31 30.86 24.49
N GLY A 40 0.80 31.17 25.20
CA GLY A 40 1.02 32.45 25.87
C GLY A 40 1.59 33.58 25.01
N MET A 41 1.96 33.33 23.75
CA MET A 41 2.61 34.32 22.87
C MET A 41 1.62 35.13 22.01
N PRO A 42 1.91 36.42 21.71
CA PRO A 42 1.17 37.19 20.71
C PRO A 42 1.13 36.43 19.37
N GLY A 43 -0.05 35.99 18.94
CA GLY A 43 -0.20 35.08 17.80
C GLY A 43 -0.98 33.79 18.08
N ALA A 44 -1.67 33.66 19.22
CA ALA A 44 -2.46 32.49 19.62
C ALA A 44 -3.39 31.89 18.53
N ARG A 45 -3.90 32.69 17.59
CA ARG A 45 -4.67 32.18 16.43
C ARG A 45 -3.81 31.33 15.47
N CYS A 46 -2.55 31.70 15.27
CA CYS A 46 -1.60 30.93 14.45
C CYS A 46 -1.25 29.61 15.13
N VAL A 47 -1.11 29.61 16.47
CA VAL A 47 -0.90 28.39 17.27
C VAL A 47 -2.07 27.41 17.12
N GLY A 48 -3.31 27.91 17.24
CA GLY A 48 -4.52 27.09 17.01
C GLY A 48 -4.56 26.48 15.61
N LYS A 49 -4.26 27.27 14.56
CA LYS A 49 -4.20 26.75 13.18
C LYS A 49 -3.10 25.70 12.98
N LEU A 50 -1.94 25.87 13.60
CA LEU A 50 -0.86 24.87 13.54
C LEU A 50 -1.26 23.56 14.23
N ALA A 51 -1.98 23.65 15.35
CA ALA A 51 -2.53 22.47 16.02
C ALA A 51 -3.56 21.75 15.14
N GLU A 52 -4.46 22.48 14.47
CA GLU A 52 -5.41 21.91 13.50
C GLU A 52 -4.70 21.23 12.34
N VAL A 53 -3.68 21.87 11.74
CA VAL A 53 -2.88 21.27 10.65
C VAL A 53 -2.20 20.00 11.12
N LYS A 54 -1.62 20.00 12.33
CA LYS A 54 -1.00 18.82 12.92
C LYS A 54 -2.00 17.68 13.07
N HIS A 55 -3.19 17.96 13.61
CA HIS A 55 -4.24 16.95 13.77
C HIS A 55 -4.69 16.37 12.42
N VAL A 56 -4.95 17.22 11.42
CA VAL A 56 -5.36 16.78 10.08
C VAL A 56 -4.28 15.92 9.42
N LEU A 57 -3.01 16.23 9.63
CA LEU A 57 -1.90 15.41 9.13
C LEU A 57 -1.84 14.05 9.83
N GLN A 58 -2.00 14.01 11.15
CA GLN A 58 -2.04 12.76 11.91
C GLN A 58 -3.19 11.85 11.45
N ASP A 59 -4.38 12.42 11.25
CA ASP A 59 -5.53 11.66 10.77
C ASP A 59 -5.30 11.08 9.38
N ARG A 60 -4.70 11.88 8.48
CA ARG A 60 -4.38 11.44 7.11
C ARG A 60 -3.32 10.34 7.11
N GLU A 61 -2.24 10.50 7.87
CA GLU A 61 -1.19 9.49 8.04
C GLU A 61 -1.80 8.15 8.48
N GLN A 62 -2.56 8.16 9.58
CA GLN A 62 -3.24 6.96 10.08
C GLN A 62 -4.23 6.39 9.05
N GLY A 63 -4.93 7.25 8.31
CA GLY A 63 -5.84 6.84 7.25
C GLY A 63 -5.14 6.10 6.11
N TYR A 64 -3.99 6.59 5.65
CA TYR A 64 -3.20 5.95 4.61
C TYR A 64 -2.56 4.66 5.10
N GLU A 65 -1.98 4.66 6.32
CA GLU A 65 -1.41 3.46 6.94
C GLU A 65 -2.43 2.32 7.01
N ARG A 66 -3.63 2.58 7.55
CA ARG A 66 -4.71 1.59 7.65
C ARG A 66 -5.13 1.04 6.29
N ARG A 67 -5.21 1.88 5.26
CA ARG A 67 -5.58 1.44 3.91
C ARG A 67 -4.51 0.57 3.27
N LEU A 68 -3.23 0.92 3.46
CA LEU A 68 -2.11 0.12 2.98
C LEU A 68 -2.01 -1.23 3.70
N ASP A 69 -2.22 -1.25 5.02
CA ASP A 69 -2.25 -2.49 5.81
C ASP A 69 -3.41 -3.39 5.39
N ALA A 70 -4.61 -2.83 5.19
CA ALA A 70 -5.76 -3.57 4.68
C ALA A 70 -5.53 -4.13 3.26
N HIS A 71 -4.88 -3.35 2.40
CA HIS A 71 -4.50 -3.80 1.06
C HIS A 71 -3.49 -4.95 1.12
N ALA A 72 -2.44 -4.82 1.96
CA ALA A 72 -1.44 -5.86 2.14
C ALA A 72 -2.07 -7.17 2.67
N ALA A 73 -2.92 -7.09 3.69
CA ALA A 73 -3.65 -8.24 4.24
C ALA A 73 -4.54 -8.91 3.18
N SER A 74 -5.22 -8.11 2.35
CA SER A 74 -6.06 -8.63 1.26
C SER A 74 -5.23 -9.39 0.22
N MET A 75 -4.06 -8.87 -0.13
CA MET A 75 -3.14 -9.52 -1.08
C MET A 75 -2.56 -10.82 -0.52
N VAL A 76 -2.18 -10.86 0.75
CA VAL A 76 -1.72 -12.10 1.41
C VAL A 76 -2.83 -13.15 1.38
N LYS A 77 -4.05 -12.76 1.78
CA LYS A 77 -5.21 -13.66 1.76
C LYS A 77 -5.52 -14.19 0.36
N ALA A 78 -5.44 -13.34 -0.66
CA ALA A 78 -5.63 -13.75 -2.05
C ALA A 78 -4.57 -14.77 -2.48
N ALA A 79 -3.29 -14.50 -2.21
CA ALA A 79 -2.20 -15.41 -2.54
C ALA A 79 -2.38 -16.78 -1.84
N ASP A 80 -2.76 -16.79 -0.57
CA ASP A 80 -2.96 -18.02 0.19
C ASP A 80 -4.19 -18.81 -0.31
N LEU A 81 -5.27 -18.12 -0.68
CA LEU A 81 -6.46 -18.75 -1.29
C LEU A 81 -6.13 -19.42 -2.63
N TYR A 82 -5.40 -18.73 -3.51
CA TYR A 82 -5.02 -19.28 -4.80
C TYR A 82 -3.99 -20.41 -4.66
N SER A 83 -3.05 -20.30 -3.72
CA SER A 83 -2.09 -21.37 -3.42
C SER A 83 -2.76 -22.64 -2.88
N GLY A 84 -3.88 -22.49 -2.15
CA GLY A 84 -4.64 -23.62 -1.59
C GLY A 84 -5.72 -24.18 -2.50
N ARG A 85 -5.98 -23.56 -3.66
CA ARG A 85 -7.07 -23.94 -4.59
C ARG A 85 -6.60 -23.82 -6.04
N GLU A 86 -5.89 -24.84 -6.52
CA GLU A 86 -5.34 -24.90 -7.88
C GLU A 86 -6.39 -24.71 -8.97
N ASP A 87 -7.62 -25.22 -8.78
CA ASP A 87 -8.72 -25.03 -9.73
C ASP A 87 -9.11 -23.55 -9.87
N ALA A 88 -9.20 -22.82 -8.75
CA ALA A 88 -9.51 -21.40 -8.75
C ALA A 88 -8.34 -20.58 -9.32
N ALA A 89 -7.10 -20.95 -9.00
CA ALA A 89 -5.92 -20.32 -9.57
C ALA A 89 -5.83 -20.54 -11.09
N THR A 90 -6.18 -21.73 -11.56
CA THR A 90 -6.19 -22.04 -12.99
C THR A 90 -7.32 -21.29 -13.70
N ALA A 91 -8.52 -21.21 -13.12
CA ALA A 91 -9.64 -20.49 -13.72
C ALA A 91 -9.41 -18.97 -13.77
N ASP A 92 -8.92 -18.37 -12.68
CA ASP A 92 -8.84 -16.91 -12.53
C ASP A 92 -7.49 -16.33 -12.97
N LEU A 93 -6.41 -17.08 -12.78
CA LEU A 93 -5.02 -16.59 -12.95
C LEU A 93 -4.27 -17.27 -14.09
N SER A 94 -4.87 -18.20 -14.81
CA SER A 94 -4.23 -18.72 -16.03
C SER A 94 -4.10 -17.58 -17.03
N VAL A 95 -2.88 -17.06 -17.15
CA VAL A 95 -2.53 -16.14 -18.22
C VAL A 95 -2.61 -16.98 -19.50
N PRO A 96 -3.49 -16.67 -20.47
CA PRO A 96 -3.36 -17.27 -21.78
C PRO A 96 -1.94 -16.92 -22.23
N VAL A 97 -1.12 -17.94 -22.52
CA VAL A 97 0.21 -17.73 -23.09
C VAL A 97 0.00 -16.81 -24.27
N GLN A 98 0.40 -15.54 -24.13
CA GLN A 98 0.47 -14.65 -25.27
C GLN A 98 1.44 -15.36 -26.20
N SER A 99 0.89 -16.01 -27.22
CA SER A 99 1.64 -16.45 -28.38
C SER A 99 2.40 -15.21 -28.79
N THR A 100 3.71 -15.22 -28.54
CA THR A 100 4.67 -14.29 -29.13
C THR A 100 4.75 -14.70 -30.60
N GLY A 101 3.62 -14.51 -31.28
CA GLY A 101 3.42 -14.82 -32.67
C GLY A 101 4.24 -13.84 -33.48
N GLY A 102 5.24 -14.37 -34.16
CA GLY A 102 5.72 -13.80 -35.40
C GLY A 102 6.94 -12.90 -35.27
N ARG A 103 8.09 -13.51 -35.59
CA ARG A 103 9.32 -12.87 -36.06
C ARG A 103 9.05 -11.67 -37.00
N LYS A 104 9.77 -10.57 -36.79
CA LYS A 104 9.95 -9.42 -37.73
C LYS A 104 10.28 -9.90 -39.16
N PRO A 105 9.92 -9.12 -40.20
CA PRO A 105 11.00 -8.55 -41.00
C PRO A 105 10.78 -7.09 -41.47
N VAL A 106 11.93 -6.41 -41.57
CA VAL A 106 12.28 -5.10 -42.19
C VAL A 106 11.43 -3.87 -41.89
#